data_AF-A0A938ISF1-F1
#
_entry.id   AF-A0A938ISF1-F1
#
_cell.length_a   1.000
_cell.length_b   1.000
_cell.length_c   1.000
_cell.angle_alpha   90.00
_cell.angle_beta   90.00
_cell.angle_gamma   90.00
#
_symmetry.space_group_name_H-M   'P 1'
#
loop_
_entity.id
_entity.type
_entity.pdbx_description
1 polymer ?
#
loop_
_entity_poly.entity_id
_entity_poly.type
_entity_poly.pdbx_seq_one_letter_code
_entity_poly.pdbx_strand_id
1 'polypeptide(L)'
;MAETLESFVAKLRQEGVEAGRAAAEEHLARARQEADAILAGARAQAKKILDNAQAQAEAVQATGRTDLELAARDIALRLREALGRALREVLAAGVRQPLADPQFLGSLLRDVVLEYVRADIDRRTTIRIDLTPEMRERLAEWALTLLRQPELAGASFDLKGTLAQHGFEYRADGANVEVTVDSVVEALTELVNPTLRELLGRAMSAGKPQDK
;
A
#
# COMPACT_ATOMS: atom_id res chain seq x y z
N MET A 1 -44.82 36.55 -97.78
CA MET A 1 -43.52 35.86 -97.55
C MET A 1 -42.76 36.37 -96.32
N ALA A 2 -43.22 37.41 -95.61
CA ALA A 2 -42.58 37.89 -94.37
C ALA A 2 -42.94 37.04 -93.12
N GLU A 3 -44.17 36.52 -93.04
CA GLU A 3 -44.66 35.71 -91.90
C GLU A 3 -43.84 34.43 -91.64
N THR A 4 -43.20 33.86 -92.67
CA THR A 4 -42.44 32.62 -92.54
C THR A 4 -41.10 32.82 -91.84
N LEU A 5 -40.44 33.97 -92.02
CA LEU A 5 -39.15 34.25 -91.40
C LEU A 5 -39.31 34.59 -89.90
N GLU A 6 -40.32 35.39 -89.57
CA GLU A 6 -40.65 35.74 -88.18
C GLU A 6 -41.06 34.51 -87.37
N SER A 7 -41.85 33.59 -87.97
CA SER A 7 -42.21 32.33 -87.32
C SER A 7 -41.00 31.44 -87.04
N PHE A 8 -40.01 31.42 -87.93
CA PHE A 8 -38.80 30.61 -87.78
C PHE A 8 -37.88 31.18 -86.70
N VAL A 9 -37.73 32.51 -86.64
CA VAL A 9 -36.96 33.19 -85.59
C VAL A 9 -37.64 33.03 -84.23
N ALA A 10 -38.97 33.10 -84.16
CA ALA A 10 -39.73 32.86 -82.93
C ALA A 10 -39.54 31.42 -82.43
N LYS A 11 -39.61 30.44 -83.35
CA LYS A 11 -39.40 29.03 -83.02
C LYS A 11 -37.98 28.73 -82.56
N LEU A 12 -36.97 29.27 -83.24
CA LEU A 12 -35.56 29.13 -82.85
C LEU A 12 -35.28 29.76 -81.48
N ARG A 13 -35.90 30.92 -81.18
CA ARG A 13 -35.84 31.54 -79.85
C ARG A 13 -36.48 30.65 -78.79
N GLN A 14 -37.64 30.08 -79.07
CA GLN A 14 -38.33 29.21 -78.14
C GLN A 14 -37.53 27.93 -77.86
N GLU A 15 -37.04 27.26 -78.91
CA GLU A 15 -36.19 26.07 -78.79
C GLU A 15 -34.89 26.38 -78.02
N GLY A 16 -34.27 27.54 -78.26
CA GLY A 16 -33.08 27.98 -77.52
C GLY A 16 -33.37 28.27 -76.04
N VAL A 17 -34.52 28.87 -75.71
CA VAL A 17 -34.95 29.11 -74.33
C VAL A 17 -35.29 27.80 -73.61
N GLU A 18 -35.96 26.87 -74.29
CA GLU A 18 -36.28 25.54 -73.74
C GLU A 18 -35.01 24.71 -73.50
N ALA A 19 -34.08 24.68 -74.45
CA ALA A 19 -32.79 24.01 -74.29
C ALA A 19 -31.96 24.63 -73.15
N GLY A 20 -31.95 25.97 -73.03
CA GLY A 20 -31.28 26.68 -71.94
C GLY A 20 -31.90 26.38 -70.57
N ARG A 21 -33.22 26.29 -70.48
CA ARG A 21 -33.93 25.90 -69.25
C ARG A 21 -33.62 24.46 -68.85
N ALA A 22 -33.64 23.53 -69.81
CA ALA A 22 -33.31 22.13 -69.55
C ALA A 22 -31.88 21.96 -69.03
N ALA A 23 -30.89 22.62 -69.65
CA ALA A 23 -29.51 22.59 -69.19
C ALA A 23 -29.33 23.24 -67.81
N ALA A 24 -30.04 24.35 -67.54
CA ALA A 24 -30.02 24.99 -66.23
C ALA A 24 -30.61 24.09 -65.13
N GLU A 25 -31.71 23.39 -65.40
CA GLU A 25 -32.28 22.43 -64.47
C GLU A 25 -31.36 21.24 -64.22
N GLU A 26 -30.72 20.70 -65.26
CA GLU A 26 -29.74 19.62 -65.13
C GLU A 26 -28.55 20.05 -64.24
N HIS A 27 -27.99 21.24 -64.48
CA HIS A 27 -26.91 21.78 -63.66
C HIS A 27 -27.33 22.00 -62.20
N LEU A 28 -28.54 22.52 -61.97
CA LEU A 28 -29.08 22.69 -60.63
C LEU A 28 -29.29 21.35 -59.91
N ALA A 29 -29.81 20.35 -60.62
CA ALA A 29 -30.00 19.00 -60.07
C ALA A 29 -28.66 18.38 -59.68
N ARG A 30 -27.64 18.46 -60.54
CA ARG A 30 -26.30 17.95 -60.25
C ARG A 30 -25.65 18.69 -59.08
N ALA A 31 -25.72 20.02 -59.06
CA ALA A 31 -25.17 20.82 -57.95
C ALA A 31 -25.84 20.49 -56.61
N ARG A 32 -27.16 20.27 -56.59
CA ARG A 32 -27.88 19.82 -55.38
C ARG A 32 -27.42 18.44 -54.95
N GLN A 33 -27.28 17.50 -55.89
CA GLN A 33 -26.82 16.14 -55.59
C GLN A 33 -25.40 16.12 -55.02
N GLU A 34 -24.49 16.92 -55.59
CA GLU A 34 -23.13 17.09 -55.08
C GLU A 34 -23.12 17.72 -53.68
N ALA A 35 -23.93 18.76 -53.44
CA ALA A 35 -24.05 19.39 -52.13
C ALA A 35 -24.59 18.41 -51.07
N ASP A 36 -25.60 17.61 -51.41
CA ASP A 36 -26.15 16.58 -50.52
C ASP A 36 -25.11 15.50 -50.21
N ALA A 37 -24.32 15.08 -51.20
CA ALA A 37 -23.23 14.13 -51.01
C ALA A 37 -22.13 14.67 -50.08
N ILE A 38 -21.74 15.93 -50.24
CA ILE A 38 -20.77 16.61 -49.36
C ILE A 38 -21.32 16.69 -47.93
N LEU A 39 -22.58 17.10 -47.76
CA LEU A 39 -23.21 17.20 -46.44
C LEU A 39 -23.35 15.83 -45.76
N ALA A 40 -23.70 14.79 -46.52
CA ALA A 40 -23.74 13.42 -46.01
C ALA A 40 -22.35 12.93 -45.56
N GLY A 41 -21.32 13.19 -46.37
CA GLY A 41 -19.93 12.87 -46.03
C GLY A 41 -19.45 13.60 -44.78
N ALA A 42 -19.71 14.90 -44.67
CA ALA A 42 -19.36 15.71 -43.52
C ALA A 42 -20.07 15.22 -42.24
N ARG A 43 -21.36 14.89 -42.32
CA ARG A 43 -22.12 14.32 -41.19
C ARG A 43 -21.58 12.97 -40.76
N ALA A 44 -21.22 12.10 -41.70
CA ALA A 44 -20.62 10.80 -41.39
C ALA A 44 -19.25 10.93 -40.72
N GLN A 45 -18.40 11.85 -41.20
CA GLN A 45 -17.11 12.16 -40.57
C GLN A 45 -17.29 12.75 -39.18
N ALA A 46 -18.20 13.71 -39.00
CA ALA A 46 -18.50 14.29 -37.70
C ALA A 46 -18.98 13.24 -36.70
N LYS A 47 -19.89 12.34 -37.12
CA LYS A 47 -20.34 11.22 -36.29
C LYS A 47 -19.18 10.33 -35.89
N LYS A 48 -18.31 9.95 -36.84
CA LYS A 48 -17.14 9.11 -36.56
C LYS A 48 -16.17 9.78 -35.57
N ILE A 49 -15.98 11.09 -35.67
CA ILE A 49 -15.15 11.85 -34.73
C ILE A 49 -15.77 11.81 -33.32
N LEU A 50 -17.08 12.03 -33.20
CA LEU A 50 -17.78 11.98 -31.93
C LEU A 50 -17.74 10.58 -31.30
N ASP A 51 -18.02 9.55 -32.09
CA ASP A 51 -17.99 8.14 -31.62
C ASP A 51 -16.58 7.78 -31.12
N ASN A 52 -15.54 8.17 -31.86
CA ASN A 52 -14.15 7.95 -31.45
C ASN A 52 -13.77 8.75 -30.19
N ALA A 53 -14.19 10.01 -30.09
CA ALA A 53 -13.93 10.84 -28.92
C ALA A 53 -14.61 10.27 -27.67
N GLN A 54 -15.83 9.78 -27.81
CA GLN A 54 -16.57 9.12 -26.73
C GLN A 54 -15.86 7.84 -26.27
N ALA A 55 -15.46 6.98 -27.20
CA ALA A 55 -14.73 5.75 -26.88
C ALA A 55 -13.39 6.03 -26.18
N GLN A 56 -12.66 7.07 -26.62
CA GLN A 56 -11.41 7.49 -25.97
C GLN A 56 -11.67 8.05 -24.56
N ALA A 57 -12.72 8.86 -24.39
CA ALA A 57 -13.08 9.39 -23.08
C ALA A 57 -13.43 8.27 -22.09
N GLU A 58 -14.21 7.28 -22.51
CA GLU A 58 -14.53 6.10 -21.71
C GLU A 58 -13.29 5.29 -21.35
N ALA A 59 -12.38 5.08 -22.30
CA ALA A 59 -11.13 4.38 -22.05
C ALA A 59 -10.22 5.13 -21.04
N VAL A 60 -10.13 6.46 -21.16
CA VAL A 60 -9.37 7.31 -20.23
C VAL A 60 -9.99 7.29 -18.84
N GLN A 61 -11.32 7.35 -18.72
CA GLN A 61 -12.01 7.25 -17.43
C GLN A 61 -11.80 5.89 -16.76
N ALA A 62 -11.93 4.80 -17.51
CA ALA A 62 -11.71 3.44 -17.00
C ALA A 62 -10.25 3.24 -16.52
N THR A 63 -9.29 3.73 -17.31
CA THR A 63 -7.86 3.68 -16.96
C THR A 63 -7.59 4.54 -15.71
N GLY A 64 -8.07 5.79 -15.70
CA GLY A 64 -7.88 6.70 -14.57
C GLY A 64 -8.48 6.17 -13.27
N ARG A 65 -9.64 5.51 -13.32
CA ARG A 65 -10.22 4.84 -12.15
C ARG A 65 -9.31 3.73 -11.62
N THR A 66 -8.80 2.89 -12.51
CA THR A 66 -7.88 1.80 -12.16
C THR A 66 -6.59 2.36 -11.54
N ASP A 67 -6.02 3.40 -12.14
CA ASP A 67 -4.80 4.04 -11.63
C ASP A 67 -5.01 4.65 -10.24
N LEU A 68 -6.16 5.27 -9.99
CA LEU A 68 -6.52 5.80 -8.67
C LEU A 68 -6.67 4.68 -7.63
N GLU A 69 -7.31 3.56 -7.99
CA GLU A 69 -7.45 2.40 -7.11
C GLU A 69 -6.09 1.80 -6.75
N LEU A 70 -5.17 1.69 -7.72
CA LEU A 70 -3.79 1.25 -7.50
C LEU A 70 -3.02 2.23 -6.61
N ALA A 71 -3.10 3.54 -6.88
CA ALA A 71 -2.43 4.56 -6.07
C ALA A 71 -2.93 4.55 -4.62
N ALA A 72 -4.24 4.39 -4.40
CA ALA A 72 -4.81 4.27 -3.06
C ALA A 72 -4.28 3.05 -2.31
N ARG A 73 -4.18 1.89 -3.00
CA ARG A 73 -3.58 0.67 -2.44
C ARG A 73 -2.11 0.88 -2.08
N ASP A 74 -1.34 1.54 -2.94
CA ASP A 74 0.07 1.79 -2.70
C ASP A 74 0.30 2.73 -1.51
N ILE A 75 -0.51 3.79 -1.39
CA ILE A 75 -0.49 4.69 -0.24
C ILE A 75 -0.79 3.92 1.05
N ALA A 76 -1.81 3.05 1.04
CA ALA A 76 -2.17 2.22 2.18
C ALA A 76 -1.02 1.30 2.62
N LEU A 77 -0.33 0.66 1.67
CA LEU A 77 0.81 -0.20 1.96
C LEU A 77 1.99 0.58 2.53
N ARG A 78 2.34 1.71 1.91
CA ARG A 78 3.44 2.58 2.39
C ARG A 78 3.16 3.13 3.79
N LEU A 79 1.92 3.52 4.08
CA LEU A 79 1.51 3.97 5.41
C LEU A 79 1.69 2.85 6.44
N ARG A 80 1.25 1.64 6.12
CA ARG A 80 1.43 0.47 7.01
C ARG A 80 2.90 0.20 7.31
N GLU A 81 3.76 0.27 6.30
CA GLU A 81 5.21 0.09 6.46
C GLU A 81 5.87 1.21 7.27
N ALA A 82 5.46 2.46 7.06
CA ALA A 82 5.94 3.60 7.82
C ALA A 82 5.57 3.48 9.31
N LEU A 83 4.31 3.13 9.60
CA LEU A 83 3.85 2.94 10.97
C LEU A 83 4.50 1.72 11.64
N GLY A 84 4.69 0.62 10.91
CA GLY A 84 5.41 -0.55 11.43
C GLY A 84 6.86 -0.22 11.81
N ARG A 85 7.55 0.59 11.01
CA ARG A 85 8.90 1.08 11.34
C ARG A 85 8.90 1.99 12.56
N ALA A 86 8.02 2.99 12.60
CA ALA A 86 7.90 3.89 13.74
C ALA A 86 7.57 3.15 15.04
N LEU A 87 6.69 2.15 14.98
CA LEU A 87 6.37 1.30 16.14
C LEU A 87 7.60 0.55 16.64
N ARG A 88 8.38 -0.07 15.75
CA ARG A 88 9.61 -0.77 16.14
C ARG A 88 10.61 0.16 16.81
N GLU A 89 10.78 1.38 16.30
CA GLU A 89 11.67 2.36 16.92
C GLU A 89 11.21 2.76 18.32
N VAL A 90 9.91 2.99 18.50
CA VAL A 90 9.31 3.30 19.82
C VAL A 90 9.48 2.12 20.78
N LEU A 91 9.22 0.89 20.34
CA LEU A 91 9.41 -0.31 21.14
C LEU A 91 10.89 -0.50 21.51
N ALA A 92 11.81 -0.33 20.57
CA ALA A 92 13.24 -0.46 20.83
C ALA A 92 13.73 0.56 21.86
N ALA A 93 13.29 1.82 21.75
CA ALA A 93 13.58 2.84 22.75
C ALA A 93 13.00 2.49 24.14
N GLY A 94 11.76 1.97 24.16
CA GLY A 94 11.07 1.55 25.38
C GLY A 94 11.66 0.31 26.06
N VAL A 95 12.26 -0.60 25.30
CA VAL A 95 12.87 -1.86 25.80
C VAL A 95 14.33 -1.67 26.20
N ARG A 96 15.07 -0.79 25.49
CA ARG A 96 16.50 -0.59 25.71
C ARG A 96 16.83 -0.11 27.14
N GLN A 97 16.03 0.82 27.68
CA GLN A 97 16.25 1.35 29.02
C GLN A 97 16.01 0.29 30.12
N PRO A 98 14.87 -0.43 30.15
CA PRO A 98 14.65 -1.54 31.09
C PRO A 98 15.71 -2.64 31.00
N LEU A 99 16.10 -3.09 29.80
CA LEU A 99 17.12 -4.15 29.67
C LEU A 99 18.53 -3.69 30.06
N ALA A 100 18.78 -2.37 30.11
CA ALA A 100 20.02 -1.80 30.63
C ALA A 100 19.99 -1.56 32.15
N ASP A 101 18.85 -1.76 32.81
CA ASP A 101 18.69 -1.64 34.27
C ASP A 101 18.98 -2.99 34.96
N PRO A 102 20.01 -3.07 35.82
CA PRO A 102 20.35 -4.30 36.56
C PRO A 102 19.22 -4.79 37.47
N GLN A 103 18.38 -3.91 38.01
CA GLN A 103 17.29 -4.30 38.89
C GLN A 103 16.17 -4.97 38.10
N PHE A 104 15.73 -4.35 37.00
CA PHE A 104 14.77 -4.94 36.08
C PHE A 104 15.28 -6.28 35.53
N LEU A 105 16.51 -6.31 35.00
CA LEU A 105 17.09 -7.52 34.43
C LEU A 105 17.24 -8.63 35.48
N GLY A 106 17.68 -8.30 36.68
CA GLY A 106 17.79 -9.25 37.78
C GLY A 106 16.43 -9.83 38.21
N SER A 107 15.37 -9.00 38.22
CA SER A 107 14.01 -9.49 38.48
C SER A 107 13.49 -10.39 37.36
N LEU A 108 13.76 -10.05 36.10
CA LEU A 108 13.38 -10.84 34.93
C LEU A 108 14.09 -12.20 34.92
N LEU A 109 15.40 -12.24 35.21
CA LEU A 109 16.16 -13.47 35.35
C LEU A 109 15.60 -14.37 36.46
N ARG A 110 15.27 -13.78 37.62
CA ARG A 110 14.65 -14.51 38.73
C ARG A 110 13.33 -15.13 38.29
N ASP A 111 12.47 -14.36 37.63
CA ASP A 111 11.15 -14.82 37.22
C ASP A 111 11.24 -15.94 36.16
N VAL A 112 12.18 -15.83 35.20
CA VAL A 112 12.48 -16.90 34.24
C VAL A 112 12.97 -18.17 34.94
N VAL A 113 13.90 -18.05 35.89
CA VAL A 113 14.38 -19.19 36.67
C VAL A 113 13.26 -19.83 37.49
N LEU A 114 12.39 -19.02 38.12
CA LEU A 114 11.27 -19.53 38.91
C LEU A 114 10.23 -20.26 38.04
N GLU A 115 9.87 -19.71 36.88
CA GLU A 115 8.95 -20.36 35.95
C GLU A 115 9.56 -21.66 35.38
N TYR A 116 10.87 -21.68 35.11
CA TYR A 116 11.54 -22.91 34.66
C TYR A 116 11.60 -23.97 35.76
N VAL A 117 11.95 -23.60 37.00
CA VAL A 117 11.95 -24.51 38.16
C VAL A 117 10.55 -25.04 38.46
N ARG A 118 9.49 -24.24 38.23
CA ARG A 118 8.09 -24.70 38.33
C ARG A 118 7.71 -25.66 37.22
N ALA A 119 8.24 -25.46 36.01
CA ALA A 119 7.99 -26.32 34.86
C ALA A 119 8.77 -27.65 34.90
N ASP A 120 9.91 -27.69 35.60
CA ASP A 120 10.85 -28.83 35.59
C ASP A 120 11.32 -29.19 37.02
N ILE A 121 10.49 -29.94 37.76
CA ILE A 121 10.77 -30.35 39.15
C ILE A 121 11.71 -31.59 39.24
N ASP A 122 11.98 -32.29 38.13
CA ASP A 122 12.69 -33.59 38.16
C ASP A 122 14.02 -33.66 37.38
N ARG A 123 14.47 -32.60 36.68
CA ARG A 123 15.75 -32.64 35.93
C ARG A 123 16.75 -31.60 36.44
N ARG A 124 17.96 -32.06 36.75
CA ARG A 124 19.11 -31.21 37.11
C ARG A 124 19.61 -30.49 35.86
N THR A 125 18.90 -29.46 35.45
CA THR A 125 19.24 -28.66 34.26
C THR A 125 20.05 -27.43 34.69
N THR A 126 21.30 -27.34 34.24
CA THR A 126 22.14 -26.17 34.48
C THR A 126 21.74 -25.05 33.52
N ILE A 127 21.09 -24.01 34.03
CA ILE A 127 20.80 -22.79 33.27
C ILE A 127 22.11 -21.98 33.15
N ARG A 128 22.66 -21.88 31.94
CA ARG A 128 23.77 -20.97 31.64
C ARG A 128 23.19 -19.65 31.15
N ILE A 129 23.68 -18.54 31.68
CA ILE A 129 23.23 -17.20 31.31
C ILE A 129 24.42 -16.42 30.72
N ASP A 130 24.30 -15.98 29.48
CA ASP A 130 25.30 -15.15 28.81
C ASP A 130 24.86 -13.67 28.81
N LEU A 131 25.69 -12.76 29.35
CA LEU A 131 25.45 -11.32 29.50
C LEU A 131 26.54 -10.49 28.79
N THR A 132 26.34 -9.18 28.67
CA THR A 132 27.47 -8.28 28.33
C THR A 132 28.42 -8.13 29.54
N PRO A 133 29.72 -7.87 29.34
CA PRO A 133 30.69 -7.71 30.43
C PRO A 133 30.28 -6.62 31.44
N GLU A 134 29.79 -5.48 30.97
CA GLU A 134 29.37 -4.35 31.79
C GLU A 134 28.12 -4.71 32.62
N MET A 135 27.18 -5.45 32.02
CA MET A 135 25.98 -5.88 32.72
C MET A 135 26.32 -6.92 33.79
N ARG A 136 27.26 -7.83 33.51
CA ARG A 136 27.72 -8.83 34.48
C ARG A 136 28.27 -8.18 35.74
N GLU A 137 29.10 -7.14 35.61
CA GLU A 137 29.65 -6.42 36.76
C GLU A 137 28.55 -5.75 37.58
N ARG A 138 27.65 -5.01 36.92
CA ARG A 138 26.52 -4.33 37.58
C ARG A 138 25.55 -5.30 38.24
N LEU A 139 25.30 -6.46 37.62
CA LEU A 139 24.40 -7.48 38.13
C LEU A 139 25.03 -8.29 39.27
N ALA A 140 26.35 -8.45 39.27
CA ALA A 140 27.09 -9.03 40.39
C ALA A 140 27.05 -8.11 41.63
N GLU A 141 27.26 -6.80 41.44
CA GLU A 141 27.11 -5.82 42.53
C GLU A 141 25.69 -5.81 43.10
N TRP A 142 24.69 -5.80 42.22
CA TRP A 142 23.28 -5.92 42.60
C TRP A 142 22.99 -7.23 43.36
N ALA A 143 23.45 -8.38 42.84
CA ALA A 143 23.26 -9.67 43.49
C ALA A 143 23.92 -9.73 44.88
N LEU A 144 25.11 -9.14 45.06
CA LEU A 144 25.76 -9.03 46.36
C LEU A 144 24.96 -8.17 47.35
N THR A 145 24.24 -7.16 46.87
CA THR A 145 23.31 -6.39 47.72
C THR A 145 22.04 -7.17 48.09
N LEU A 146 21.56 -8.06 47.21
CA LEU A 146 20.42 -8.93 47.48
C LEU A 146 20.75 -10.15 48.35
N LEU A 147 21.95 -10.72 48.26
CA LEU A 147 22.39 -11.84 49.11
C LEU A 147 22.51 -11.46 50.59
N ARG A 148 22.50 -10.16 50.89
CA ARG A 148 22.37 -9.63 52.26
C ARG A 148 20.92 -9.69 52.77
N GLN A 149 19.96 -10.04 51.91
CA GLN A 149 18.57 -10.32 52.27
C GLN A 149 18.38 -11.83 52.44
N PRO A 150 17.73 -12.29 53.53
CA PRO A 150 17.71 -13.69 53.95
C PRO A 150 16.90 -14.65 53.04
N GLU A 151 16.28 -14.15 51.96
CA GLU A 151 15.25 -14.85 51.20
C GLU A 151 15.78 -15.61 49.97
N LEU A 152 17.07 -15.46 49.60
CA LEU A 152 17.62 -15.94 48.33
C LEU A 152 18.81 -16.94 48.45
N ALA A 153 19.03 -17.54 49.62
CA ALA A 153 20.21 -18.37 49.94
C ALA A 153 20.34 -19.72 49.18
N GLY A 154 19.63 -19.96 48.08
CA GLY A 154 19.56 -21.26 47.40
C GLY A 154 19.85 -21.29 45.90
N ALA A 155 20.08 -20.14 45.23
CA ALA A 155 20.25 -20.09 43.79
C ALA A 155 21.73 -19.86 43.40
N SER A 156 22.33 -20.81 42.66
CA SER A 156 23.67 -20.65 42.05
C SER A 156 23.54 -20.20 40.59
N PHE A 157 24.17 -19.07 40.23
CA PHE A 157 24.18 -18.54 38.87
C PHE A 157 25.58 -18.64 38.25
N ASP A 158 25.71 -19.27 37.07
CA ASP A 158 26.93 -19.25 36.25
C ASP A 158 26.75 -18.22 35.11
N LEU A 159 27.33 -17.03 35.30
CA LEU A 159 27.20 -15.87 34.40
C LEU A 159 28.45 -15.73 33.53
N LYS A 160 28.31 -15.89 32.21
CA LYS A 160 29.38 -15.73 31.23
C LYS A 160 29.15 -14.48 30.38
N GLY A 161 30.23 -13.84 29.93
CA GLY A 161 30.22 -12.48 29.37
C GLY A 161 30.48 -12.43 27.86
N THR A 162 29.62 -12.99 27.02
CA THR A 162 29.87 -13.12 25.56
C THR A 162 28.86 -12.41 24.66
N LEU A 163 27.84 -11.74 25.21
CA LEU A 163 26.79 -11.10 24.42
C LEU A 163 27.24 -9.73 23.86
N ALA A 164 26.86 -9.44 22.61
CA ALA A 164 27.19 -8.17 21.92
C ALA A 164 26.16 -7.04 22.16
N GLN A 165 24.96 -7.37 22.63
CA GLN A 165 23.88 -6.42 22.90
C GLN A 165 23.32 -6.58 24.32
N HIS A 166 22.60 -5.58 24.83
CA HIS A 166 21.92 -5.67 26.12
C HIS A 166 20.85 -6.76 26.12
N GLY A 167 20.88 -7.61 27.14
CA GLY A 167 20.02 -8.79 27.22
C GLY A 167 20.70 -9.94 27.96
N PHE A 168 20.09 -11.11 27.86
CA PHE A 168 20.67 -12.37 28.28
C PHE A 168 20.28 -13.52 27.35
N GLU A 169 21.17 -14.48 27.15
CA GLU A 169 20.83 -15.77 26.52
C GLU A 169 20.80 -16.84 27.60
N TYR A 170 19.81 -17.74 27.57
CA TYR A 170 19.81 -18.93 28.40
C TYR A 170 19.55 -20.21 27.61
N ARG A 171 20.17 -21.31 28.04
CA ARG A 171 19.94 -22.63 27.46
C ARG A 171 19.01 -23.45 28.36
N ALA A 172 17.94 -23.96 27.77
CA ALA A 172 16.95 -24.84 28.39
C ALA A 172 16.64 -26.01 27.45
N ASP A 173 16.69 -27.25 27.94
CA ASP A 173 16.35 -28.47 27.16
C ASP A 173 17.00 -28.58 25.76
N GLY A 174 18.23 -28.08 25.61
CA GLY A 174 18.94 -28.10 24.32
C GLY A 174 18.53 -27.00 23.34
N ALA A 175 17.57 -26.15 23.70
CA ALA A 175 17.23 -24.92 23.00
C ALA A 175 17.95 -23.72 23.61
N ASN A 176 18.46 -22.84 22.76
CA ASN A 176 18.97 -21.53 23.16
C ASN A 176 17.83 -20.52 23.07
N VAL A 177 17.56 -19.82 24.17
CA VAL A 177 16.58 -18.75 24.26
C VAL A 177 17.32 -17.44 24.45
N GLU A 178 17.18 -16.54 23.50
CA GLU A 178 17.81 -15.22 23.52
C GLU A 178 16.78 -14.16 23.95
N VAL A 179 17.15 -13.34 24.92
CA VAL A 179 16.37 -12.20 25.42
C VAL A 179 17.22 -10.94 25.26
N THR A 180 17.33 -10.46 24.03
CA THR A 180 17.95 -9.19 23.64
C THR A 180 16.92 -8.13 23.27
N VAL A 181 17.36 -6.86 23.19
CA VAL A 181 16.50 -5.74 22.73
C VAL A 181 15.78 -6.11 21.42
N ASP A 182 16.51 -6.64 20.44
CA ASP A 182 15.94 -7.02 19.15
C ASP A 182 14.88 -8.13 19.29
N SER A 183 15.18 -9.21 20.01
CA SER A 183 14.23 -10.32 20.23
C SER A 183 12.93 -9.89 20.94
N VAL A 184 13.05 -9.01 21.93
CA VAL A 184 11.89 -8.50 22.70
C VAL A 184 11.07 -7.54 21.84
N VAL A 185 11.73 -6.70 21.03
CA VAL A 185 11.05 -5.81 20.07
C VAL A 185 10.30 -6.61 19.03
N GLU A 186 10.86 -7.71 18.53
CA GLU A 186 10.17 -8.60 17.60
C GLU A 186 8.94 -9.25 18.23
N ALA A 187 9.07 -9.83 19.44
CA ALA A 187 7.95 -10.43 20.16
C ALA A 187 6.82 -9.43 20.45
N LEU A 188 7.16 -8.21 20.91
CA LEU A 188 6.19 -7.14 21.12
C LEU A 188 5.57 -6.65 19.81
N THR A 189 6.34 -6.60 18.73
CA THR A 189 5.83 -6.26 17.40
C THR A 189 4.81 -7.29 16.92
N GLU A 190 5.08 -8.58 17.11
CA GLU A 190 4.12 -9.66 16.80
C GLU A 190 2.84 -9.55 17.60
N LEU A 191 2.93 -9.18 18.88
CA LEU A 191 1.77 -8.98 19.74
C LEU A 191 0.91 -7.77 19.33
N VAL A 192 1.55 -6.66 18.93
CA VAL A 192 0.86 -5.39 18.61
C VAL A 192 0.39 -5.34 17.16
N ASN A 193 1.03 -6.09 16.25
CA ASN A 193 0.70 -6.13 14.82
C ASN A 193 -0.78 -6.39 14.51
N PRO A 194 -1.48 -7.36 15.15
CA PRO A 194 -2.90 -7.58 14.93
C PRO A 194 -3.76 -6.34 15.20
N THR A 195 -3.53 -5.68 16.34
CA THR A 195 -4.25 -4.47 16.73
C THR A 195 -3.96 -3.30 15.79
N LEU A 196 -2.70 -3.12 15.37
CA LEU A 196 -2.33 -2.10 14.40
C LEU A 196 -3.03 -2.34 13.05
N ARG A 197 -3.10 -3.59 12.58
CA ARG A 197 -3.80 -3.94 11.34
C ARG A 197 -5.30 -3.66 11.44
N GLU A 198 -5.91 -3.96 12.58
CA GLU A 198 -7.33 -3.69 12.81
C GLU A 198 -7.63 -2.18 12.79
N LEU A 199 -6.85 -1.38 13.52
CA LEU A 199 -7.02 0.08 13.56
C LEU A 199 -6.84 0.71 12.18
N LEU A 200 -5.83 0.27 11.42
CA LEU A 200 -5.63 0.74 10.04
C LEU A 200 -6.75 0.30 9.11
N GLY A 201 -7.23 -0.94 9.24
CA GLY A 201 -8.38 -1.42 8.47
C GLY A 201 -9.62 -0.57 8.70
N ARG A 202 -9.92 -0.26 9.97
CA ARG A 202 -11.03 0.62 10.35
C ARG A 202 -10.87 2.03 9.78
N ALA A 203 -9.70 2.65 9.96
CA ALA A 203 -9.42 4.00 9.46
C ALA A 203 -9.55 4.10 7.93
N MET A 204 -9.06 3.10 7.19
CA MET A 204 -9.17 3.09 5.73
C MET A 204 -10.59 2.78 5.23
N SER A 205 -11.38 2.03 6.00
CA SER A 205 -12.79 1.76 5.66
C SER A 205 -13.70 2.96 5.90
N ALA A 206 -13.40 3.79 6.91
CA ALA A 206 -14.19 4.99 7.25
C ALA A 206 -14.07 6.11 6.20
N GLY A 207 -13.03 6.09 5.36
CA GLY A 207 -12.82 7.06 4.28
C GLY A 207 -13.50 6.75 2.95
N LYS A 208 -14.22 5.62 2.82
CA LYS A 208 -14.95 5.32 1.59
C LYS A 208 -16.18 6.24 1.49
N PRO A 209 -16.31 7.07 0.43
CA PRO A 209 -17.54 7.79 0.19
C PRO A 209 -18.66 6.76 0.01
N GLN A 210 -19.76 6.95 0.76
CA GLN A 210 -21.00 6.22 0.50
C GLN A 210 -21.47 6.64 -0.89
N ASP A 211 -21.38 5.73 -1.86
CA ASP A 211 -22.04 5.88 -3.16
C ASP A 211 -23.51 6.22 -2.90
N LYS A 212 -23.92 7.42 -3.33
CA LYS A 212 -25.31 7.87 -3.45
C LYS A 212 -25.55 8.21 -4.90
#